data_AF-A0A0N4XL66-F1
#
_entry.id   AF-A0A0N4XL66-F1
#
_cell.length_a   1.000
_cell.length_b   1.000
_cell.length_c   1.000
_cell.angle_alpha   90.00
_cell.angle_beta   90.00
_cell.angle_gamma   90.00
#
_symmetry.space_group_name_H-M   'P 1'
#
loop_
_entity.id
_entity.type
_entity.pdbx_description
1 polymer ?
#
loop_
_entity_poly.entity_id
_entity_poly.type
_entity_poly.pdbx_seq_one_letter_code
_entity_poly.pdbx_strand_id
1 'polypeptide(L)'
;MRVRFPPEMRNPQREVADGTTAACFRVALEYYTHGRMRCPPNISVAELRDACDYLLIPFNASTVKCQNLHALLHELSNEGAREQFSNFLEEIILPQLVASTEHGERECHIVVLLDEDVVDWDDEYPPQMGEETTHVVYSSHLYKFFKYAENRDCAKQVYMYRIQLVVSNVLSIMFLVCRNRV
;
A
#
# COMPACT_ATOMS: atom_id res chain seq x y z
N MET A 1 -46.24 -5.49 -19.74
CA MET A 1 -45.05 -4.79 -20.29
C MET A 1 -43.91 -5.79 -20.39
N ARG A 2 -43.62 -6.33 -21.59
CA ARG A 2 -42.48 -7.26 -21.81
C ARG A 2 -41.26 -6.42 -22.15
N VAL A 3 -40.32 -6.32 -21.24
CA VAL A 3 -39.02 -5.69 -21.49
C VAL A 3 -38.26 -6.61 -22.44
N ARG A 4 -38.03 -6.16 -23.67
CA ARG A 4 -37.12 -6.82 -24.62
C ARG A 4 -35.73 -6.27 -24.37
N PHE A 5 -34.84 -7.13 -23.89
CA PHE A 5 -33.42 -6.80 -23.79
C PHE A 5 -32.78 -6.76 -25.19
N PRO A 6 -31.83 -5.84 -25.44
CA PRO A 6 -31.06 -5.80 -26.69
C PRO A 6 -30.36 -7.14 -26.95
N PRO A 7 -30.11 -7.52 -28.22
CA PRO A 7 -29.52 -8.80 -28.57
C PRO A 7 -28.12 -9.05 -27.97
N GLU A 8 -27.43 -8.00 -27.54
CA GLU A 8 -26.12 -8.06 -26.88
C GLU A 8 -26.18 -8.58 -25.42
N MET A 9 -27.35 -8.55 -24.78
CA MET A 9 -27.57 -9.14 -23.44
C MET A 9 -27.99 -10.62 -23.48
N ARG A 10 -28.03 -11.26 -24.66
CA ARG A 10 -28.38 -12.70 -24.77
C ARG A 10 -27.26 -13.64 -24.36
N ASN A 11 -26.05 -13.15 -24.17
CA ASN A 11 -24.97 -13.89 -23.51
C ASN A 11 -24.78 -13.31 -22.09
N PRO A 12 -25.33 -13.93 -21.04
CA PRO A 12 -25.20 -13.44 -19.66
C PRO A 12 -23.81 -13.70 -19.06
N GLN A 13 -22.84 -14.16 -19.86
CA GLN A 13 -21.45 -14.31 -19.45
C GLN A 13 -20.80 -12.93 -19.40
N ARG A 14 -21.05 -12.21 -18.31
CA ARG A 14 -20.20 -11.10 -17.92
C ARG A 14 -18.87 -11.69 -17.47
N GLU A 15 -17.78 -11.27 -18.08
CA GLU A 15 -16.46 -11.44 -17.48
C GLU A 15 -16.47 -10.69 -16.16
N VAL A 16 -16.36 -11.42 -15.06
CA VAL A 16 -16.62 -10.88 -13.72
C VAL A 16 -15.39 -10.20 -13.15
N ALA A 17 -14.18 -10.68 -13.47
CA ALA A 17 -12.93 -10.03 -13.10
C ALA A 17 -11.80 -10.64 -13.94
N ASP A 18 -10.91 -9.80 -14.46
CA ASP A 18 -9.68 -10.26 -15.08
C ASP A 18 -8.78 -10.86 -13.99
N GLY A 19 -8.26 -12.06 -14.19
CA GLY A 19 -7.35 -12.72 -13.24
C GLY A 19 -7.97 -13.45 -12.03
N THR A 20 -9.30 -13.52 -11.87
CA THR A 20 -9.94 -14.33 -10.81
C THR A 20 -10.45 -15.66 -11.34
N THR A 21 -10.05 -16.80 -10.75
CA THR A 21 -10.57 -18.10 -11.18
C THR A 21 -12.04 -18.29 -10.77
N ALA A 22 -12.78 -19.09 -11.54
CA ALA A 22 -14.16 -19.45 -11.19
C ALA A 22 -14.27 -20.15 -9.83
N ALA A 23 -13.22 -20.83 -9.38
CA ALA A 23 -13.16 -21.45 -8.06
C ALA A 23 -13.03 -20.39 -6.96
N CYS A 24 -12.12 -19.42 -7.13
CA CYS A 24 -11.95 -18.30 -6.21
C CYS A 24 -13.22 -17.45 -6.09
N PHE A 25 -13.83 -17.12 -7.23
CA PHE A 25 -15.07 -16.34 -7.27
C PHE A 25 -16.21 -17.02 -6.49
N ARG A 26 -16.38 -18.35 -6.63
CA ARG A 26 -17.39 -19.10 -5.86
C ARG A 26 -17.16 -19.00 -4.35
N VAL A 27 -15.91 -19.05 -3.90
CA VAL A 27 -15.57 -18.92 -2.48
C VAL A 27 -15.85 -17.50 -1.98
N ALA A 28 -15.47 -16.47 -2.76
CA ALA A 28 -15.76 -15.09 -2.39
C ALA A 28 -17.27 -14.83 -2.22
N LEU A 29 -18.11 -15.44 -3.06
CA LEU A 29 -19.57 -15.33 -2.94
C LEU A 29 -20.17 -15.95 -1.66
N GLU A 30 -19.45 -16.84 -0.96
CA GLU A 30 -19.88 -17.36 0.34
C GLU A 30 -20.07 -16.24 1.37
N TYR A 31 -19.30 -15.14 1.24
CA TYR A 31 -19.42 -13.98 2.12
C TYR A 31 -20.81 -13.36 2.08
N TYR A 32 -21.38 -13.14 0.89
CA TYR A 32 -22.71 -12.50 0.78
C TYR A 32 -23.85 -13.36 1.31
N THR A 33 -23.62 -14.67 1.49
CA THR A 33 -24.62 -15.60 2.01
C THR A 33 -24.46 -15.87 3.50
N HIS A 34 -23.23 -15.96 4.01
CA HIS A 34 -22.94 -16.37 5.38
C HIS A 34 -22.20 -15.32 6.23
N GLY A 35 -21.80 -14.19 5.64
CA GLY A 35 -20.94 -13.18 6.26
C GLY A 35 -19.48 -13.62 6.42
N ARG A 36 -19.11 -14.79 5.90
CA ARG A 36 -17.75 -15.36 5.96
C ARG A 36 -17.52 -16.34 4.80
N MET A 37 -16.27 -16.54 4.44
CA MET A 37 -15.83 -17.48 3.41
C MET A 37 -14.74 -18.41 3.93
N ARG A 38 -14.67 -19.63 3.38
CA ARG A 38 -13.63 -20.59 3.70
C ARG A 38 -12.73 -20.83 2.49
N CYS A 39 -11.50 -20.32 2.55
CA CYS A 39 -10.48 -20.55 1.53
C CYS A 39 -10.04 -22.04 1.53
N PRO A 40 -10.31 -22.80 0.46
CA PRO A 40 -9.88 -24.18 0.32
C PRO A 40 -8.39 -24.27 -0.06
N PRO A 41 -7.71 -25.39 0.21
CA PRO A 41 -6.26 -25.51 0.06
C PRO A 41 -5.75 -25.41 -1.39
N ASN A 42 -6.62 -25.60 -2.38
CA ASN A 42 -6.29 -25.51 -3.80
C ASN A 42 -6.47 -24.09 -4.38
N ILE A 43 -6.83 -23.11 -3.55
CA ILE A 43 -6.96 -21.70 -3.94
C ILE A 43 -5.92 -20.90 -3.16
N SER A 44 -5.22 -20.01 -3.87
CA SER A 44 -4.25 -19.12 -3.23
C SER A 44 -4.96 -18.10 -2.35
N VAL A 45 -4.42 -17.83 -1.16
CA VAL A 45 -4.97 -16.77 -0.30
C VAL A 45 -4.77 -15.39 -0.93
N ALA A 46 -3.68 -15.19 -1.68
CA ALA A 46 -3.45 -13.95 -2.44
C ALA A 46 -4.48 -13.76 -3.56
N GLU A 47 -4.81 -14.82 -4.31
CA GLU A 47 -5.86 -14.75 -5.34
C GLU A 47 -7.23 -14.44 -4.71
N LEU A 48 -7.53 -15.04 -3.55
CA LEU A 48 -8.74 -14.73 -2.81
C LEU A 48 -8.75 -13.29 -2.29
N ARG A 49 -7.59 -12.77 -1.91
CA ARG A 49 -7.42 -11.39 -1.49
C ARG A 49 -7.72 -10.43 -2.63
N ASP A 50 -7.15 -10.65 -3.81
CA ASP A 50 -7.42 -9.84 -5.01
C ASP A 50 -8.90 -9.86 -5.39
N ALA A 51 -9.54 -11.03 -5.29
CA ALA A 51 -10.97 -11.17 -5.53
C ALA A 51 -11.81 -10.42 -4.49
N CYS A 52 -11.39 -10.38 -3.22
CA CYS A 52 -12.05 -9.61 -2.19
C CYS A 52 -11.92 -8.09 -2.44
N ASP A 53 -10.74 -7.62 -2.85
CA ASP A 53 -10.53 -6.22 -3.21
C ASP A 53 -11.43 -5.82 -4.40
N TYR A 54 -11.51 -6.67 -5.43
CA TYR A 54 -12.39 -6.45 -6.59
C TYR A 54 -13.88 -6.40 -6.22
N LEU A 55 -14.33 -7.31 -5.35
CA LEU A 55 -15.73 -7.44 -4.94
C LEU A 55 -16.11 -6.53 -3.76
N LEU A 56 -15.17 -5.72 -3.27
CA LEU A 56 -15.36 -4.87 -2.08
C LEU A 56 -15.77 -5.68 -0.83
N ILE A 57 -15.21 -6.88 -0.69
CA ILE A 57 -15.40 -7.73 0.48
C ILE A 57 -14.31 -7.42 1.50
N PRO A 58 -14.65 -7.11 2.77
CA PRO A 58 -13.64 -6.89 3.78
C PRO A 58 -12.81 -8.16 4.01
N PHE A 59 -11.50 -8.08 3.81
CA PHE A 59 -10.57 -9.19 4.01
C PHE A 59 -9.96 -9.12 5.42
N ASN A 60 -10.52 -9.87 6.37
CA ASN A 60 -10.00 -9.90 7.74
C ASN A 60 -10.25 -11.27 8.42
N ALA A 61 -9.74 -11.43 9.65
CA ALA A 61 -9.82 -12.69 10.39
C ALA A 61 -11.26 -13.12 10.75
N SER A 62 -12.24 -12.21 10.72
CA SER A 62 -13.64 -12.53 10.95
C SER A 62 -14.34 -13.03 9.68
N THR A 63 -13.93 -12.54 8.51
CA THR A 63 -14.56 -12.84 7.22
C THR A 63 -13.89 -13.99 6.47
N VAL A 64 -12.59 -14.22 6.63
CA VAL A 64 -11.85 -15.26 5.90
C VAL A 64 -11.32 -16.33 6.85
N LYS A 65 -11.62 -17.60 6.55
CA LYS A 65 -11.04 -18.78 7.22
C LYS A 65 -10.21 -19.58 6.23
N CYS A 66 -8.98 -19.94 6.60
CA CYS A 66 -8.08 -20.73 5.76
C CYS A 66 -7.35 -21.79 6.61
N GLN A 67 -6.98 -22.92 5.99
CA GLN A 67 -6.07 -23.89 6.62
C GLN A 67 -4.63 -23.38 6.65
N ASN A 68 -4.19 -22.69 5.61
CA ASN A 68 -2.86 -22.09 5.53
C ASN A 68 -2.82 -20.75 6.28
N LEU A 69 -2.61 -20.83 7.59
CA LEU A 69 -2.55 -19.65 8.46
C LEU A 69 -1.40 -18.71 8.10
N HIS A 70 -0.27 -19.25 7.62
CA HIS A 70 0.87 -18.43 7.22
C HIS A 70 0.50 -17.50 6.06
N ALA A 71 -0.12 -18.04 5.00
CA ALA A 71 -0.56 -17.23 3.86
C ALA A 71 -1.64 -16.21 4.27
N LEU A 72 -2.57 -16.57 5.16
CA LEU A 72 -3.56 -15.62 5.67
C LEU A 72 -2.90 -14.50 6.48
N LEU A 73 -2.01 -14.82 7.41
CA LEU A 73 -1.30 -13.83 8.22
C LEU A 73 -0.42 -12.92 7.37
N HIS A 74 0.17 -13.44 6.30
CA HIS A 74 0.93 -12.64 5.35
C HIS A 74 0.03 -11.56 4.70
N GLU A 75 -1.12 -11.94 4.13
CA GLU A 75 -2.03 -10.97 3.52
C GLU A 75 -2.62 -9.97 4.53
N LEU A 76 -2.91 -10.42 5.75
CA LEU A 76 -3.38 -9.53 6.83
C LEU A 76 -2.28 -8.56 7.28
N SER A 77 -1.03 -9.01 7.35
CA SER A 77 0.11 -8.17 7.69
C SER A 77 0.38 -7.13 6.61
N ASN A 78 0.28 -7.51 5.33
CA ASN A 78 0.40 -6.57 4.22
C ASN A 78 -0.70 -5.51 4.31
N GLU A 79 -1.93 -5.89 4.65
CA GLU A 79 -3.00 -4.92 4.85
C GLU A 79 -2.74 -3.95 6.01
N GLY A 80 -2.34 -4.48 7.16
CA GLY A 80 -1.97 -3.65 8.30
C GLY A 80 -0.82 -2.68 7.96
N ALA A 81 0.15 -3.11 7.16
CA ALA A 81 1.23 -2.24 6.70
C ALA A 81 0.74 -1.13 5.76
N ARG A 82 -0.20 -1.42 4.84
CA ARG A 82 -0.80 -0.41 3.95
C ARG A 82 -1.63 0.61 4.71
N GLU A 83 -2.43 0.17 5.68
CA GLU A 83 -3.21 1.04 6.56
C GLU A 83 -2.28 1.93 7.40
N GLN A 84 -1.27 1.32 8.04
CA GLN A 84 -0.29 2.05 8.83
C GLN A 84 0.46 3.10 8.00
N PHE A 85 0.90 2.73 6.79
CA PHE A 85 1.55 3.69 5.90
C PHE A 85 0.60 4.77 5.42
N SER A 86 -0.69 4.48 5.21
CA SER A 86 -1.68 5.49 4.86
C SER A 86 -1.81 6.56 5.94
N ASN A 87 -1.74 6.18 7.21
CA ASN A 87 -1.72 7.14 8.32
C ASN A 87 -0.44 7.98 8.30
N PHE A 88 0.73 7.36 8.16
CA PHE A 88 1.99 8.11 8.01
C PHE A 88 2.00 9.04 6.80
N LEU A 89 1.36 8.62 5.71
CA LEU A 89 1.25 9.40 4.50
C LEU A 89 0.47 10.68 4.77
N GLU A 90 -0.66 10.60 5.46
CA GLU A 90 -1.52 11.75 5.77
C GLU A 90 -0.95 12.64 6.87
N GLU A 91 -0.44 12.05 7.95
CA GLU A 91 -0.04 12.78 9.15
C GLU A 91 1.36 13.39 9.04
N ILE A 92 2.28 12.74 8.30
CA ILE A 92 3.71 13.08 8.34
C ILE A 92 4.22 13.53 6.96
N ILE A 93 3.93 12.75 5.92
CA ILE A 93 4.51 12.96 4.58
C ILE A 93 3.75 14.05 3.82
N LEU A 94 2.41 14.02 3.83
CA LEU A 94 1.58 14.96 3.09
C LEU A 94 1.84 16.43 3.47
N PRO A 95 2.03 16.81 4.74
CA PRO A 95 2.41 18.18 5.10
C PRO A 95 3.71 18.65 4.41
N GLN A 96 4.71 17.76 4.27
CA GLN A 96 5.96 18.09 3.59
C GLN A 96 5.75 18.25 2.09
N LEU A 97 4.98 17.34 1.47
CA LEU A 97 4.62 17.44 0.05
C LEU A 97 3.87 18.74 -0.25
N VAL A 98 2.91 19.13 0.59
CA VAL A 98 2.17 20.38 0.46
C VAL A 98 3.12 21.56 0.53
N ALA A 99 3.99 21.61 1.54
CA ALA A 99 4.99 22.66 1.68
C ALA A 99 5.85 22.81 0.41
N SER A 100 6.41 21.71 -0.13
CA SER A 100 7.17 21.74 -1.39
C SER A 100 6.35 22.28 -2.56
N THR A 101 5.10 21.81 -2.71
CA THR A 101 4.24 22.23 -3.83
C THR A 101 3.83 23.71 -3.74
N GLU A 102 3.64 24.26 -2.54
CA GLU A 102 3.35 25.68 -2.33
C GLU A 102 4.53 26.57 -2.75
N HIS A 103 5.76 26.07 -2.68
CA HIS A 103 6.97 26.73 -3.17
C HIS A 103 7.22 26.50 -4.68
N GLY A 104 6.34 25.76 -5.36
CA GLY A 104 6.44 25.47 -6.79
C GLY A 104 7.42 24.35 -7.14
N GLU A 105 7.87 23.58 -6.14
CA GLU A 105 8.73 22.42 -6.33
C GLU A 105 7.96 21.28 -7.00
N ARG A 106 8.65 20.57 -7.90
CA ARG A 106 8.11 19.39 -8.60
C ARG A 106 8.67 18.08 -8.06
N GLU A 107 9.66 18.18 -7.18
CA GLU A 107 10.32 17.06 -6.52
C GLU A 107 10.40 17.40 -5.04
N CYS A 108 10.17 16.42 -4.16
CA CYS A 108 10.26 16.59 -2.71
C CYS A 108 11.08 15.43 -2.15
N HIS A 109 12.16 15.75 -1.45
CA HIS A 109 13.00 14.75 -0.79
C HIS A 109 12.71 14.74 0.70
N ILE A 110 12.26 13.60 1.23
CA ILE A 110 11.97 13.47 2.67
C ILE A 110 12.99 12.53 3.30
N VAL A 111 13.69 13.04 4.31
CA VAL A 111 14.62 12.27 5.15
C VAL A 111 13.92 11.96 6.46
N VAL A 112 13.82 10.67 6.79
CA VAL A 112 13.20 10.20 8.03
C VAL A 112 14.28 9.80 9.03
N LEU A 113 14.24 10.40 10.21
CA LEU A 113 15.19 10.18 11.30
C LEU A 113 14.50 9.67 12.55
N LEU A 114 15.27 9.10 13.48
CA LEU A 114 14.75 8.77 14.82
C LEU A 114 14.49 10.07 15.58
N ASP A 115 13.54 10.04 16.52
CA ASP A 115 13.19 11.22 17.32
C ASP A 115 14.35 11.73 18.18
N GLU A 116 15.33 10.87 18.46
CA GLU A 116 16.52 11.16 19.27
C GLU A 116 17.74 11.53 18.43
N ASP A 117 17.66 11.40 17.09
CA ASP A 117 18.79 11.73 16.22
C ASP A 117 18.93 13.26 16.11
N VAL A 118 20.17 13.75 16.15
CA VAL A 118 20.51 15.12 15.82
C VAL A 118 21.40 15.08 14.58
N VAL A 119 20.97 15.75 13.51
CA VAL A 119 21.81 15.90 12.32
C VAL A 119 22.68 17.12 12.51
N ASP A 120 23.97 16.88 12.74
CA ASP A 120 25.00 17.90 12.61
C ASP A 120 25.54 17.78 11.18
N TRP A 121 25.12 18.69 10.30
CA TRP A 121 25.68 18.74 8.97
C TRP A 121 27.11 19.28 9.11
N ASP A 122 28.10 18.47 8.77
CA ASP A 122 29.49 18.91 8.78
C ASP A 122 29.67 20.01 7.72
N ASP A 123 30.04 21.22 8.18
CA ASP A 123 30.31 22.39 7.33
C ASP A 123 31.40 22.09 6.28
N GLU A 124 32.31 21.14 6.54
CA GLU A 124 33.43 20.80 5.67
C GLU A 124 33.07 19.74 4.61
N TYR A 125 31.99 18.98 4.83
CA TYR A 125 31.47 17.96 3.91
C TYR A 125 29.93 17.91 3.92
N PRO A 126 29.24 18.94 3.41
CA PRO A 126 27.79 18.92 3.30
C PRO A 126 27.33 17.74 2.41
N PRO A 127 26.14 17.19 2.66
CA PRO A 127 25.60 16.11 1.84
C PRO A 127 25.58 16.50 0.36
N GLN A 128 25.87 15.56 -0.54
CA GLN A 128 25.81 15.80 -1.99
C GLN A 128 24.37 16.01 -2.52
N MET A 129 23.37 16.01 -1.64
CA MET A 129 21.96 16.29 -1.94
C MET A 129 21.76 17.80 -1.83
N GLY A 130 21.24 18.43 -2.87
CA GLY A 130 20.95 19.86 -2.87
C GLY A 130 20.15 20.24 -1.62
N GLU A 131 20.74 21.06 -0.77
CA GLU A 131 20.18 21.50 0.51
C GLU A 131 18.80 22.17 0.35
N GLU A 132 18.49 22.66 -0.86
CA GLU A 132 17.32 23.52 -1.09
C GLU A 132 15.97 22.78 -1.20
N THR A 133 15.93 21.45 -1.36
CA THR A 133 14.66 20.69 -1.56
C THR A 133 14.48 19.50 -0.60
N THR A 134 15.25 19.48 0.50
CA THR A 134 15.24 18.35 1.46
C THR A 134 14.44 18.69 2.72
N HIS A 135 13.39 17.92 2.98
CA HIS A 135 12.55 17.98 4.16
C HIS A 135 12.97 16.92 5.18
N VAL A 136 13.31 17.33 6.39
CA VAL A 136 13.68 16.41 7.48
C VAL A 136 12.47 16.16 8.37
N VAL A 137 12.20 14.88 8.62
CA VAL A 137 11.11 14.40 9.47
C VAL A 137 11.69 13.53 10.59
N TYR A 138 11.35 13.85 11.83
CA TYR A 138 11.68 13.05 13.00
C TYR A 138 10.47 12.17 13.35
N SER A 139 10.63 10.86 13.19
CA SER A 139 9.62 9.89 13.58
C SER A 139 10.23 8.50 13.74
N SER A 140 10.46 8.08 14.99
CA SER A 140 10.94 6.71 15.25
C SER A 140 9.98 5.65 14.74
N HIS A 141 8.68 5.95 14.68
CA HIS A 141 7.65 5.03 14.20
C HIS A 141 7.74 4.83 12.69
N LEU A 142 7.82 5.92 11.92
CA LEU A 142 7.99 5.87 10.47
C LEU A 142 9.34 5.25 10.10
N TYR A 143 10.39 5.59 10.83
CA TYR A 143 11.72 5.00 10.65
C TYR A 143 11.70 3.47 10.85
N LYS A 144 11.14 3.00 11.97
CA LYS A 144 11.01 1.55 12.26
C LYS A 144 10.13 0.84 11.22
N PHE A 145 9.07 1.50 10.74
CA PHE A 145 8.22 0.95 9.70
C PHE A 145 9.01 0.61 8.43
N PHE A 146 9.86 1.53 7.98
CA PHE A 146 10.67 1.35 6.77
C PHE A 146 11.88 0.40 6.93
N LYS A 147 12.19 -0.04 8.15
CA LYS A 147 13.21 -1.06 8.39
C LYS A 147 12.87 -2.41 7.74
N TYR A 148 11.58 -2.71 7.57
CA TYR A 148 11.10 -3.97 6.99
C TYR A 148 10.94 -3.84 5.46
N ALA A 149 11.42 -4.84 4.71
CA ALA A 149 11.39 -4.80 3.24
C ALA A 149 9.95 -4.88 2.71
N GLU A 150 9.15 -5.75 3.31
CA GLU A 150 7.75 -5.98 2.99
C GLU A 150 6.91 -4.71 3.20
N ASN A 151 7.18 -3.98 4.28
CA ASN A 151 6.53 -2.69 4.54
C ASN A 151 6.89 -1.64 3.49
N ARG A 152 8.14 -1.61 3.02
CA ARG A 152 8.56 -0.70 1.93
C ARG A 152 7.83 -1.03 0.64
N ASP A 153 7.61 -2.31 0.33
CA ASP A 153 6.86 -2.70 -0.86
C ASP A 153 5.38 -2.35 -0.76
N CYS A 154 4.77 -2.54 0.41
CA CYS A 154 3.40 -2.08 0.68
C CYS A 154 3.29 -0.55 0.57
N ALA A 155 4.24 0.20 1.12
CA ALA A 155 4.27 1.66 1.04
C ALA A 155 4.36 2.16 -0.40
N LYS A 156 5.21 1.54 -1.23
CA LYS A 156 5.30 1.85 -2.66
C LYS A 156 3.95 1.67 -3.35
N GLN A 157 3.24 0.57 -3.08
CA GLN A 157 1.92 0.32 -3.67
C GLN A 157 0.91 1.40 -3.28
N VAL A 158 0.82 1.73 -1.98
CA VAL A 158 -0.07 2.78 -1.48
C VAL A 158 0.26 4.13 -2.12
N TYR A 159 1.54 4.47 -2.20
CA TYR A 159 1.99 5.72 -2.83
C TYR A 159 1.58 5.78 -4.31
N MET A 160 1.84 4.71 -5.07
CA MET A 160 1.48 4.62 -6.50
C MET A 160 -0.02 4.81 -6.73
N TYR A 161 -0.86 4.17 -5.92
CA TYR A 161 -2.32 4.26 -6.06
C TYR A 161 -2.87 5.62 -5.60
N ARG A 162 -2.38 6.17 -4.48
CA ARG A 162 -2.98 7.36 -3.86
C ARG A 162 -2.55 8.68 -4.48
N ILE A 163 -1.33 8.76 -5.01
CA ILE A 163 -0.77 10.04 -5.46
C ILE A 163 -0.88 10.20 -6.97
N GLN A 164 -0.91 9.09 -7.74
CA GLN A 164 -1.32 8.97 -9.16
C GLN A 164 -0.89 10.09 -10.14
N LEU A 165 0.10 10.91 -9.79
CA LEU A 165 0.61 12.03 -10.55
C LEU A 165 2.06 11.73 -10.91
N VAL A 166 2.29 11.71 -12.22
CA VAL A 166 3.53 11.96 -12.95
C VAL A 166 4.70 12.21 -12.02
N VAL A 167 5.46 11.17 -11.64
CA VAL A 167 6.91 11.22 -11.79
C VAL A 167 7.49 9.80 -11.83
N SER A 168 8.10 9.47 -12.96
CA SER A 168 8.97 8.31 -13.10
C SER A 168 10.29 8.44 -12.30
N ASN A 169 10.48 9.51 -11.52
CA ASN A 169 11.76 9.86 -10.86
C ASN A 169 11.67 10.47 -9.43
N VAL A 170 10.49 10.75 -8.84
CA VAL A 170 10.38 11.57 -7.58
C VAL A 170 10.34 10.78 -6.30
N LEU A 171 10.62 9.48 -6.36
CA LEU A 171 11.00 8.74 -5.17
C LEU A 171 12.40 8.15 -5.30
N SER A 172 13.39 9.03 -5.43
CA SER A 172 14.49 8.92 -4.49
C SER A 172 14.02 9.50 -3.13
N ILE A 173 13.11 8.80 -2.44
CA ILE A 173 13.23 8.73 -0.98
C ILE A 173 14.53 7.96 -0.79
N MET A 174 15.63 8.71 -0.80
CA MET A 174 16.90 8.18 -0.39
C MET A 174 16.73 7.96 1.10
N PHE A 175 16.38 6.73 1.47
CA PHE A 175 16.45 6.25 2.84
C PHE A 175 17.90 6.32 3.28
N LEU A 176 18.37 7.52 3.63
CA LEU A 176 19.53 7.66 4.48
C LEU A 176 19.06 7.25 5.88
N VAL A 177 18.84 5.95 6.06
CA VAL A 177 19.02 5.34 7.37
C VAL A 177 20.46 5.65 7.70
N CYS A 178 20.67 6.71 8.48
CA CYS A 178 21.98 7.06 9.00
C CYS A 178 22.42 5.87 9.84
N ARG A 179 23.13 4.93 9.20
CA ARG A 179 23.91 3.93 9.91
C ARG A 179 24.99 4.75 10.60
N ASN A 180 24.74 5.10 11.86
CA ASN A 180 25.81 5.37 12.81
C ASN A 180 26.75 4.17 12.77
N ARG A 181 27.78 4.25 11.92
CA ARG A 181 28.99 3.46 12.08
C ARG A 181 29.73 4.12 13.24
N VAL A 182 29.62 3.49 14.40
CA VAL A 182 30.74 3.48 15.35
C VAL A 182 31.93 2.82 14.68
#